data_AF-A0A0D1A9G2-F1
#
_entry.id   AF-A0A0D1A9G2-F1
#
_cell.length_a   1.000
_cell.length_b   1.000
_cell.length_c   1.000
_cell.angle_alpha   90.00
_cell.angle_beta   90.00
_cell.angle_gamma   90.00
#
_symmetry.space_group_name_H-M   'P 1'
#
loop_
_entity.id
_entity.type
_entity.pdbx_description
1 polymer ?
#
loop_
_entity_poly.entity_id
_entity_poly.type
_entity_poly.pdbx_seq_one_letter_code
_entity_poly.pdbx_strand_id
1 'polypeptide(L)'
;MDVNQVFEISLNTTVVTEHPEESVLKNAVSILQRDIRKVVTSHGSKNEIILEKKEIANGEKDDDFTVHFVSQQRVEIVSATQLGLMYGVLSISRNVLKVDDFWYFMDKREKKAIKLFGIILTNI
;
A
#
# COMPACT_ATOMS: atom_id res chain seq x y z
N MET A 1 -5.60 -21.39 16.89
CA MET A 1 -5.60 -20.91 15.49
C MET A 1 -4.61 -19.75 15.42
N ASP A 2 -3.77 -19.78 14.39
CA ASP A 2 -2.37 -19.34 14.40
C ASP A 2 -2.17 -17.82 14.41
N VAL A 3 -1.21 -17.34 15.20
CA VAL A 3 -0.94 -15.91 15.49
C VAL A 3 -0.06 -15.26 14.40
N ASN A 4 0.16 -15.93 13.26
CA ASN A 4 1.31 -15.67 12.38
C ASN A 4 0.99 -15.28 10.93
N GLN A 5 -0.20 -14.77 10.59
CA GLN A 5 -0.48 -14.29 9.22
C GLN A 5 -0.34 -12.76 9.10
N VAL A 6 0.91 -12.29 9.16
CA VAL A 6 1.25 -10.86 9.03
C VAL A 6 2.10 -10.64 7.79
N PHE A 7 1.78 -9.62 7.00
CA PHE A 7 2.62 -9.11 5.93
C PHE A 7 3.57 -8.06 6.50
N GLU A 8 4.88 -8.32 6.53
CA GLU A 8 5.86 -7.31 6.96
C GLU A 8 6.20 -6.38 5.80
N ILE A 9 6.00 -5.07 5.95
CA ILE A 9 6.54 -4.10 5.00
C ILE A 9 8.01 -3.85 5.38
N SER A 10 8.90 -4.22 4.47
CA SER A 10 10.35 -4.09 4.64
C SER A 10 10.98 -3.32 3.48
N LEU A 11 12.28 -3.04 3.57
CA LEU A 11 13.06 -2.48 2.45
C LEU A 11 13.14 -3.41 1.23
N ASN A 12 12.78 -4.68 1.39
CA ASN A 12 12.68 -5.65 0.31
C ASN A 12 11.26 -5.77 -0.27
N THR A 13 10.30 -5.01 0.25
CA THR A 13 8.94 -4.94 -0.30
C THR A 13 8.92 -4.14 -1.60
N THR A 14 8.40 -4.73 -2.65
CA THR A 14 8.21 -4.10 -3.96
C THR A 14 6.74 -3.72 -4.15
N VAL A 15 6.52 -2.55 -4.76
CA VAL A 15 5.18 -2.12 -5.19
C VAL A 15 5.13 -2.24 -6.70
N VAL A 16 4.12 -2.95 -7.24
CA VAL A 16 4.04 -3.26 -8.66
C VAL A 16 2.62 -3.11 -9.20
N THR A 17 2.52 -2.94 -10.51
CA THR A 17 1.26 -2.93 -11.26
C THR A 17 1.51 -3.52 -12.65
N GLU A 18 0.51 -4.16 -13.24
CA GLU A 18 0.57 -4.65 -14.61
C GLU A 18 0.32 -3.54 -15.65
N HIS A 19 -0.04 -2.33 -15.20
CA HIS A 19 -0.37 -1.18 -16.04
C HIS A 19 0.58 0.02 -15.84
N PRO A 20 1.91 -0.13 -15.98
CA PRO A 20 2.87 0.94 -15.73
C PRO A 20 2.80 2.11 -16.74
N GLU A 21 2.14 1.91 -17.88
CA GLU A 21 1.82 2.94 -18.86
C GLU A 21 0.78 3.95 -18.36
N GLU A 22 -0.06 3.55 -17.41
CA GLU A 22 -1.05 4.43 -16.78
C GLU A 22 -0.32 5.36 -15.79
N SER A 23 -0.19 6.65 -16.17
CA SER A 23 0.61 7.62 -15.41
C SER A 23 0.22 7.73 -13.92
N VAL A 24 -1.07 7.62 -13.60
CA VAL A 24 -1.57 7.61 -12.22
C VAL A 24 -1.03 6.41 -11.45
N LEU A 25 -1.06 5.21 -12.04
CA LEU A 25 -0.58 3.98 -11.38
C LEU A 25 0.95 3.96 -11.26
N LYS A 26 1.66 4.43 -12.28
CA LYS A 26 3.11 4.64 -12.20
C LYS A 26 3.49 5.57 -11.04
N ASN A 27 2.73 6.66 -10.87
CA ASN A 27 2.94 7.60 -9.78
C ASN A 27 2.58 6.97 -8.44
N ALA A 28 1.49 6.22 -8.35
CA ALA A 28 1.07 5.52 -7.14
C ALA A 28 2.14 4.53 -6.66
N VAL A 29 2.66 3.69 -7.57
CA VAL A 29 3.78 2.78 -7.31
C VAL A 29 4.99 3.56 -6.76
N SER A 30 5.36 4.65 -7.45
CA SER A 30 6.52 5.47 -7.07
C SER A 30 6.37 6.13 -5.70
N ILE A 31 5.17 6.61 -5.37
CA ILE A 31 4.83 7.24 -4.09
C ILE A 31 4.98 6.22 -2.96
N LEU A 32 4.31 5.07 -3.06
CA LEU A 32 4.34 4.08 -1.99
C LEU A 32 5.76 3.51 -1.82
N GLN A 33 6.46 3.22 -2.92
CA GLN A 33 7.83 2.73 -2.86
C GLN A 33 8.77 3.74 -2.19
N ARG A 34 8.62 5.04 -2.46
CA ARG A 34 9.37 6.11 -1.80
C ARG A 34 9.06 6.14 -0.30
N ASP A 35 7.79 6.08 0.06
CA ASP A 35 7.34 6.19 1.45
C ASP A 35 7.83 5.00 2.28
N ILE A 36 7.81 3.79 1.72
CA ILE A 36 8.45 2.60 2.31
C ILE A 36 9.94 2.88 2.58
N ARG A 37 10.70 3.35 1.57
CA ARG A 37 12.14 3.62 1.72
C ARG A 37 12.47 4.71 2.75
N LYS A 38 11.56 5.66 2.96
CA LYS A 38 11.73 6.73 3.94
C LYS A 38 11.51 6.27 5.37
N VAL A 39 10.48 5.45 5.57
CA VAL A 39 10.01 5.05 6.90
C VAL A 39 10.68 3.78 7.39
N VAL A 40 10.86 2.80 6.51
CA VAL A 40 11.24 1.45 6.92
C VAL A 40 12.76 1.30 6.99
N THR A 41 13.23 0.55 7.98
CA THR A 41 14.67 0.27 8.19
C THR A 41 15.04 -1.21 8.16
N SER A 42 14.07 -2.11 8.29
CA SER A 42 14.33 -3.56 8.27
C SER A 42 14.48 -4.07 6.83
N HIS A 43 15.38 -5.04 6.66
CA HIS A 43 15.42 -5.89 5.47
C HIS A 43 14.75 -7.22 5.84
N GLY A 44 13.46 -7.34 5.53
CA GLY A 44 12.64 -8.53 5.78
C GLY A 44 12.63 -9.45 4.55
N SER A 45 11.69 -10.40 4.54
CA SER A 45 11.46 -11.26 3.37
C SER A 45 11.04 -10.44 2.15
N LYS A 46 11.39 -10.92 0.95
CA LYS A 46 10.85 -10.36 -0.30
C LYS A 46 9.36 -10.62 -0.36
N ASN A 47 8.59 -9.57 -0.61
CA ASN A 47 7.14 -9.62 -0.77
C ASN A 47 6.65 -8.42 -1.59
N GLU A 48 5.39 -8.49 -2.01
CA GLU A 48 4.86 -7.55 -3.01
C GLU A 48 3.53 -6.94 -2.58
N ILE A 49 3.36 -5.66 -2.90
CA ILE A 49 2.08 -4.97 -2.89
C ILE A 49 1.70 -4.72 -4.35
N ILE A 50 0.58 -5.32 -4.78
CA ILE A 50 0.14 -5.29 -6.17
C ILE A 50 -1.06 -4.35 -6.30
N LEU A 51 -0.98 -3.42 -7.25
CA LEU A 51 -2.08 -2.54 -7.63
C LEU A 51 -2.82 -3.20 -8.79
N GLU A 52 -4.04 -3.64 -8.53
CA GLU A 52 -4.81 -4.47 -9.45
C GLU A 52 -6.10 -3.77 -9.86
N LYS A 53 -6.18 -3.40 -11.14
CA LYS A 53 -7.33 -2.72 -11.71
C LYS A 53 -8.33 -3.75 -12.21
N LYS A 54 -9.42 -3.93 -11.48
CA LYS A 54 -10.46 -4.92 -11.79
C LYS A 54 -11.83 -4.35 -11.43
N GLU A 55 -12.82 -4.76 -12.21
CA GLU A 55 -14.23 -4.54 -11.86
C GLU A 55 -14.51 -5.16 -10.49
N ILE A 56 -14.94 -4.34 -9.53
CA ILE A 56 -15.38 -4.81 -8.23
C ILE A 56 -16.88 -5.11 -8.33
N ALA A 57 -17.26 -6.34 -7.94
CA ALA A 57 -18.66 -6.75 -8.00
C ALA A 57 -19.51 -5.92 -7.03
N ASN A 58 -20.57 -5.30 -7.57
CA ASN A 58 -21.69 -4.66 -6.86
C ASN A 58 -21.43 -3.29 -6.20
N GLY A 59 -21.72 -2.21 -6.93
CA GLY A 59 -22.25 -0.97 -6.34
C GLY A 59 -21.27 -0.07 -5.60
N GLU A 60 -19.98 -0.38 -5.61
CA GLU A 60 -18.92 0.54 -5.18
C GLU A 60 -18.85 1.76 -6.10
N LYS A 61 -18.60 2.94 -5.53
CA LYS A 61 -18.55 4.22 -6.25
C LYS A 61 -17.28 4.28 -7.09
N ASP A 62 -17.28 5.21 -8.06
CA ASP A 62 -16.25 5.35 -9.09
C ASP A 62 -14.79 5.33 -8.59
N ASP A 63 -14.48 5.63 -7.31
CA ASP A 63 -13.10 5.62 -6.79
C ASP A 63 -12.91 4.81 -5.48
N ASP A 64 -13.82 3.90 -5.16
CA ASP A 64 -13.65 3.02 -3.99
C ASP A 64 -12.51 2.01 -4.24
N PHE A 65 -11.89 1.55 -3.15
CA PHE A 65 -10.82 0.56 -3.18
C PHE A 65 -10.93 -0.42 -2.01
N THR A 66 -10.42 -1.63 -2.22
CA THR A 66 -10.26 -2.63 -1.16
C THR A 66 -8.80 -3.07 -1.07
N VAL A 67 -8.34 -3.39 0.14
CA VAL A 67 -7.01 -3.99 0.37
C VAL A 67 -7.18 -5.43 0.82
N HIS A 68 -6.68 -6.37 0.03
CA HIS A 68 -6.73 -7.80 0.34
C HIS A 68 -5.39 -8.31 0.82
N PHE A 69 -5.39 -8.96 1.98
CA PHE A 69 -4.27 -9.81 2.38
C PHE A 69 -4.40 -11.16 1.67
N VAL A 70 -3.48 -11.44 0.75
CA VAL A 70 -3.45 -12.72 0.03
C VAL A 70 -2.57 -13.71 0.77
N SER A 71 -1.39 -13.27 1.20
CA SER A 71 -0.44 -14.05 2.00
C SER A 71 0.59 -13.14 2.67
N GLN A 72 1.52 -13.72 3.44
CA GLN A 72 2.67 -12.98 3.98
C GLN A 72 3.58 -12.41 2.88
N GLN A 73 3.49 -12.92 1.65
CA GLN A 73 4.29 -12.49 0.50
C GLN A 73 3.53 -11.57 -0.45
N ARG A 74 2.21 -11.41 -0.29
CA ARG A 74 1.39 -10.65 -1.24
C ARG A 74 0.22 -9.95 -0.56
N VAL A 75 0.12 -8.64 -0.81
CA VAL A 75 -1.06 -7.81 -0.55
C VAL A 75 -1.52 -7.22 -1.87
N GLU A 76 -2.83 -7.13 -2.06
CA GLU A 76 -3.44 -6.52 -3.24
C GLU A 76 -4.22 -5.27 -2.84
N ILE A 77 -4.09 -4.21 -3.64
CA ILE A 77 -4.96 -3.06 -3.62
C ILE A 77 -5.80 -3.16 -4.89
N VAL A 78 -7.11 -3.29 -4.74
CA VAL A 78 -8.04 -3.50 -5.85
C VAL A 78 -8.97 -2.30 -5.96
N SER A 79 -9.18 -1.82 -7.19
CA SER A 79 -10.19 -0.81 -7.52
C SER A 79 -10.56 -0.93 -8.99
N ALA A 80 -11.77 -0.47 -9.34
CA ALA A 80 -12.20 -0.34 -10.73
C ALA A 80 -11.47 0.81 -11.46
N THR A 81 -10.96 1.80 -10.73
CA THR A 81 -10.36 3.01 -11.33
C THR A 81 -8.94 3.27 -10.87
N GLN A 82 -8.23 4.06 -11.67
CA GLN A 82 -6.89 4.53 -11.36
C GLN A 82 -6.84 5.38 -10.08
N LEU A 83 -7.88 6.19 -9.87
CA LEU A 83 -7.98 7.07 -8.71
C LEU A 83 -8.25 6.27 -7.44
N GLY A 84 -9.13 5.26 -7.47
CA GLY A 84 -9.31 4.38 -6.33
C GLY A 84 -8.03 3.63 -5.96
N LEU A 85 -7.26 3.12 -6.93
CA LEU A 85 -5.93 2.54 -6.68
C LEU A 85 -4.95 3.55 -6.06
N MET A 86 -4.94 4.80 -6.53
CA MET A 86 -4.13 5.87 -5.91
C MET A 86 -4.57 6.12 -4.46
N TYR A 87 -5.87 6.19 -4.17
CA TYR A 87 -6.37 6.37 -2.81
C TYR A 87 -6.03 5.20 -1.90
N GLY A 88 -6.04 3.96 -2.41
CA GLY A 88 -5.58 2.80 -1.66
C GLY A 88 -4.10 2.88 -1.29
N VAL A 89 -3.26 3.29 -2.23
CA VAL A 89 -1.83 3.56 -1.96
C VAL A 89 -1.64 4.64 -0.89
N LEU A 90 -2.34 5.77 -1.00
CA LEU A 90 -2.24 6.86 -0.04
C LEU A 90 -2.76 6.44 1.34
N SER A 91 -3.80 5.59 1.39
CA SER A 91 -4.32 5.01 2.63
C SER A 91 -3.26 4.15 3.32
N ILE A 92 -2.54 3.28 2.61
CA ILE A 92 -1.43 2.51 3.21
C ILE A 92 -0.33 3.44 3.72
N SER A 93 0.07 4.44 2.91
CA SER A 93 1.10 5.40 3.32
C SER A 93 0.72 6.14 4.61
N ARG A 94 -0.50 6.66 4.69
CA ARG A 94 -1.00 7.39 5.85
C ARG A 94 -1.26 6.49 7.07
N ASN A 95 -1.94 5.37 6.87
CA ASN A 95 -2.49 4.59 7.98
C ASN A 95 -1.51 3.53 8.49
N VAL A 96 -0.65 2.99 7.63
CA VAL A 96 0.32 1.95 7.98
C VAL A 96 1.71 2.57 8.19
N LEU A 97 2.22 3.27 7.17
CA LEU A 97 3.55 3.89 7.25
C LEU A 97 3.56 5.13 8.16
N LYS A 98 2.40 5.75 8.38
CA LYS A 98 2.24 6.98 9.18
C LYS A 98 2.93 8.19 8.56
N VAL A 99 3.00 8.23 7.23
CA VAL A 99 3.50 9.38 6.47
C VAL A 99 2.43 10.47 6.44
N ASP A 100 2.82 11.70 6.74
CA ASP A 100 1.94 12.87 6.70
C ASP A 100 1.75 13.34 5.25
N ASP A 101 0.51 13.55 4.79
CA ASP A 101 0.24 13.92 3.39
C ASP A 101 0.99 15.18 2.93
N PHE A 102 1.26 16.10 3.85
CA PHE A 102 1.92 17.37 3.58
C PHE A 102 3.39 17.39 4.02
N TRP A 103 4.00 16.23 4.29
CA TRP A 103 5.38 16.13 4.80
C TRP A 103 6.37 16.95 3.96
N TYR A 104 6.21 16.93 2.63
CA TYR A 104 7.08 17.62 1.70
C TYR A 104 6.95 19.14 1.81
N PHE A 105 5.72 19.64 1.89
CA PHE A 105 5.44 21.08 1.96
C PHE A 105 5.79 21.66 3.33
N MET A 106 5.77 20.84 4.38
CA MET A 106 5.98 21.25 5.76
C MET A 106 7.39 20.97 6.28
N ASP A 107 8.31 20.48 5.43
CA ASP A 107 9.65 20.00 5.82
C ASP A 107 9.62 19.04 7.03
N LYS A 108 8.56 18.22 7.13
CA LYS A 108 8.43 17.24 8.21
C LYS A 108 9.27 16.01 7.86
N ARG A 109 10.12 15.60 8.81
CA ARG A 109 10.87 14.34 8.72
C ARG A 109 10.06 13.20 9.33
N GLU A 110 9.86 12.17 8.53
CA GLU A 110 9.16 10.96 8.96
C GLU A 110 9.96 10.16 9.99
N LYS A 111 9.26 9.57 10.97
CA LYS A 111 9.88 8.72 11.98
C LYS A 111 10.14 7.34 11.39
N LYS A 112 11.40 6.89 11.44
CA LYS A 112 11.79 5.56 10.99
C LYS A 112 11.26 4.47 11.93
N ALA A 113 10.74 3.36 11.40
CA ALA A 113 10.18 2.27 12.19
C ALA A 113 10.09 0.94 11.41
N ILE A 114 9.98 -0.17 12.14
CA ILE A 114 9.51 -1.46 11.60
C ILE A 114 7.99 -1.35 11.41
N LYS A 115 7.49 -1.78 10.25
CA LYS A 115 6.07 -1.69 9.90
C LYS A 115 5.51 -3.06 9.55
N LEU A 116 4.54 -3.49 10.35
CA LEU A 116 3.82 -4.74 10.15
C LEU A 116 2.42 -4.40 9.62
N PHE A 117 2.06 -5.01 8.49
CA PHE A 117 0.70 -5.05 7.98
C PHE A 117 0.08 -6.37 8.43
N GLY A 118 -0.50 -6.36 9.63
CA GLY A 118 -1.29 -7.46 10.16
C GLY A 118 -2.74 -7.00 10.26
N ILE A 119 -3.66 -7.80 9.74
CA ILE A 119 -5.08 -7.61 9.98
C ILE A 119 -5.31 -7.68 11.50
N ILE A 120 -5.41 -6.54 12.17
CA ILE A 120 -6.43 -6.41 13.19
C ILE A 120 -7.67 -6.06 12.38
N LEU A 121 -8.55 -7.05 12.21
CA LEU A 121 -9.84 -6.92 11.53
C LEU A 121 -10.53 -5.66 12.02
N THR A 122 -10.40 -4.58 11.26
CA THR A 122 -11.22 -3.39 11.43
C THR A 122 -11.51 -2.93 10.02
N ASN A 123 -12.73 -3.23 9.60
CA ASN A 123 -13.34 -2.69 8.38
C ASN A 123 -12.99 -1.21 8.29
N ILE A 124 -12.30 -0.82 7.22
CA ILE A 124 -12.28 0.55 6.72
C ILE A 124 -13.35 0.59 5.64
#